data_AF-A0A8X7T4E9-F1
#
_entry.id   AF-A0A8X7T4E9-F1
#
_cell.length_a   1.000
_cell.length_b   1.000
_cell.length_c   1.000
_cell.angle_alpha   90.00
_cell.angle_beta   90.00
_cell.angle_gamma   90.00
#
_symmetry.space_group_name_H-M   'P 1'
#
loop_
_entity.id
_entity.type
_entity.pdbx_description
1 polymer ?
#
loop_
_entity_poly.entity_id
_entity_poly.type
_entity_poly.pdbx_seq_one_letter_code
_entity_poly.pdbx_strand_id
1 'polypeptide(L)'
;MEVRWNSTLAQLAGLQRLEVVLRHLFETPAYKNNAWAEPVWLAMRDIIKILTIFKDVSDHLQGRKLPTLRCAAEGFVLITKGLEELNVSRTLTSWGSEVLGLFQTRLREYREHPIDASVDSGAVGDYSGSFYEGVCHRS
;
A
#
# COMPACT_ATOMS: atom_id res chain seq x y z
N MET A 1 -3.48 -1.14 -19.88
CA MET A 1 -4.80 -0.82 -19.28
C MET A 1 -4.52 0.22 -18.20
N GLU A 2 -5.00 1.44 -18.38
CA GLU A 2 -4.66 2.57 -17.51
C GLU A 2 -5.35 2.41 -16.13
N VAL A 3 -4.57 2.57 -15.05
CA VAL A 3 -4.96 2.19 -13.68
C VAL A 3 -6.12 3.05 -13.18
N ARG A 4 -7.33 2.48 -13.17
CA ARG A 4 -8.56 3.12 -12.66
C ARG A 4 -8.65 3.21 -11.13
N TRP A 5 -7.68 2.68 -10.38
CA TRP A 5 -7.77 2.47 -8.92
C TRP A 5 -6.72 3.27 -8.10
N ASN A 6 -6.27 4.42 -8.60
CA ASN A 6 -5.36 5.32 -7.88
C ASN A 6 -5.90 6.75 -7.73
N SER A 7 -7.21 6.96 -7.97
CA SER A 7 -7.84 8.28 -7.98
C SER A 7 -7.60 9.06 -6.69
N THR A 8 -7.71 8.41 -5.53
CA THR A 8 -7.46 9.04 -4.22
C THR A 8 -6.01 9.51 -4.08
N LEU A 9 -5.02 8.67 -4.40
CA LEU A 9 -3.61 9.05 -4.31
C LEU A 9 -3.29 10.18 -5.30
N ALA A 10 -3.79 10.10 -6.54
CA ALA A 10 -3.56 11.12 -7.55
C ALA A 10 -4.19 12.48 -7.16
N GLN A 11 -5.41 12.46 -6.60
CA GLN A 11 -6.08 13.65 -6.10
C GLN A 11 -5.33 14.27 -4.93
N LEU A 12 -4.96 13.48 -3.92
CA LEU A 12 -4.22 13.96 -2.75
C LEU A 12 -2.84 14.53 -3.15
N ALA A 13 -2.10 13.83 -4.02
CA ALA A 13 -0.84 14.33 -4.55
C ALA A 13 -1.02 15.61 -5.38
N GLY A 14 -2.13 15.73 -6.12
CA GLY A 14 -2.51 16.96 -6.81
C GLY A 14 -2.74 18.12 -5.85
N LEU A 15 -3.51 17.89 -4.79
CA LEU A 15 -3.77 18.89 -3.73
C LEU A 15 -2.49 19.30 -3.02
N GLN A 16 -1.60 18.35 -2.68
CA GLN A 16 -0.33 18.65 -2.03
C GLN A 16 0.56 19.55 -2.90
N ARG A 17 0.62 19.32 -4.23
CA ARG A 17 1.36 20.19 -5.15
C ARG A 17 0.82 21.62 -5.21
N LEU A 18 -0.49 21.77 -4.99
CA LEU A 18 -1.18 23.05 -5.03
C LEU A 18 -1.30 23.71 -3.65
N GLU A 19 -0.66 23.15 -2.62
CA GLU A 19 -0.85 23.57 -1.23
C GLU A 19 -0.71 25.08 -1.02
N VAL A 20 0.36 25.68 -1.56
CA VAL A 20 0.61 27.12 -1.41
C VAL A 20 -0.52 27.95 -2.04
N VAL A 21 -0.96 27.57 -3.24
CA VAL A 21 -2.02 28.26 -3.97
C VAL A 21 -3.36 28.10 -3.27
N LEU A 22 -3.68 26.89 -2.81
CA LEU A 22 -4.93 26.59 -2.11
C LEU A 22 -4.98 27.31 -0.75
N ARG A 23 -3.87 27.38 -0.02
CA ARG A 23 -3.79 28.16 1.22
C ARG A 23 -4.04 29.64 0.99
N HIS A 24 -3.52 30.20 -0.11
CA HIS A 24 -3.75 31.60 -0.48
C HIS A 24 -5.19 31.85 -0.95
N LEU A 25 -5.75 30.95 -1.75
CA LEU A 25 -7.11 31.05 -2.27
C LEU A 25 -8.16 30.94 -1.15
N PHE A 26 -7.88 30.14 -0.12
CA PHE A 26 -8.79 29.87 1.00
C PHE A 26 -8.32 30.48 2.32
N GLU A 27 -7.75 31.69 2.28
CA GLU A 27 -7.28 32.42 3.47
C GLU A 27 -8.39 32.84 4.43
N THR A 28 -9.64 32.92 3.95
CA THR A 28 -10.80 33.27 4.78
C THR A 28 -10.91 32.31 5.97
N PRO A 29 -11.09 32.81 7.21
CA PRO A 29 -11.09 31.98 8.42
C PRO A 29 -12.05 30.78 8.36
N ALA A 30 -13.21 30.95 7.72
CA ALA A 30 -14.20 29.89 7.55
C ALA A 30 -13.69 28.67 6.76
N TYR A 31 -12.78 28.87 5.81
CA TYR A 31 -12.21 27.77 5.00
C TYR A 31 -10.87 27.32 5.56
N LYS A 32 -10.01 28.27 5.93
CA LYS A 32 -8.68 28.03 6.50
C LYS A 32 -8.71 27.13 7.73
N ASN A 33 -9.67 27.35 8.64
CA ASN A 33 -9.71 26.63 9.91
C ASN A 33 -10.39 25.25 9.82
N ASN A 34 -11.04 24.95 8.70
CA ASN A 34 -11.79 23.71 8.51
C ASN A 34 -11.08 22.78 7.52
N ALA A 35 -11.20 23.07 6.22
CA ALA A 35 -10.74 22.16 5.16
C ALA A 35 -9.26 22.31 4.81
N TRP A 36 -8.63 23.44 5.17
CA TRP A 36 -7.28 23.79 4.74
C TRP A 36 -6.33 24.12 5.89
N ALA A 37 -6.68 23.65 7.10
CA ALA A 37 -5.87 23.85 8.29
C ALA A 37 -4.63 22.94 8.27
N GLU A 38 -3.58 23.31 9.03
CA GLU A 38 -2.33 22.54 9.09
C GLU A 38 -2.54 21.04 9.38
N PRO A 39 -3.41 20.62 10.32
CA PRO A 39 -3.63 19.20 10.58
C PRO A 39 -4.12 18.43 9.35
N VAL A 40 -4.93 19.06 8.49
CA VAL A 40 -5.42 18.43 7.26
C VAL A 40 -4.28 18.22 6.28
N TRP A 41 -3.37 19.18 6.12
CA TRP A 41 -2.19 19.04 5.26
C TRP A 41 -1.23 17.96 5.76
N LEU A 42 -1.00 17.89 7.07
CA LEU A 42 -0.23 16.80 7.68
C LEU A 42 -0.88 15.44 7.40
N ALA A 43 -2.19 15.31 7.61
CA ALA A 43 -2.93 14.08 7.32
C ALA A 43 -2.84 13.67 5.84
N MET A 44 -2.97 14.62 4.92
CA MET A 44 -2.81 14.36 3.48
C MET A 44 -1.41 13.83 3.15
N ARG A 45 -0.35 14.45 3.67
CA ARG A 45 1.04 14.01 3.45
C ARG A 45 1.28 12.60 3.98
N ASP A 46 0.73 12.28 5.15
CA ASP A 46 0.85 10.95 5.74
C ASP A 46 0.11 9.89 4.91
N ILE A 47 -1.13 10.17 4.49
CA ILE A 47 -1.89 9.26 3.60
C ILE A 47 -1.14 9.03 2.28
N ILE A 48 -0.58 10.08 1.67
CA ILE A 48 0.16 9.98 0.42
C ILE A 48 1.37 9.04 0.58
N LYS A 49 2.15 9.16 1.66
CA LYS A 49 3.28 8.25 1.93
C LYS A 49 2.82 6.80 2.03
N ILE A 50 1.74 6.54 2.77
CA ILE A 50 1.18 5.18 2.95
C ILE A 50 0.72 4.63 1.59
N LEU A 51 -0.13 5.37 0.86
CA LEU A 51 -0.70 4.92 -0.41
C LEU A 51 0.34 4.75 -1.52
N THR A 52 1.47 5.47 -1.46
CA THR A 52 2.56 5.32 -2.44
C THR A 52 3.14 3.91 -2.42
N ILE A 53 3.26 3.27 -1.26
CA ILE A 53 3.73 1.88 -1.14
C ILE A 53 2.83 0.93 -1.95
N PHE A 54 1.50 1.08 -1.79
CA PHE A 54 0.53 0.25 -2.51
C PHE A 54 0.58 0.50 -4.01
N LYS A 55 0.75 1.76 -4.43
CA LYS A 55 0.91 2.11 -5.85
C LYS A 55 2.15 1.43 -6.43
N ASP A 56 3.30 1.54 -5.77
CA ASP A 56 4.57 1.02 -6.30
C ASP A 56 4.56 -0.51 -6.41
N VAL A 57 3.92 -1.20 -5.46
CA VAL A 57 3.68 -2.65 -5.59
C VAL A 57 2.69 -2.97 -6.70
N SER A 58 1.60 -2.21 -6.82
CA SER A 58 0.62 -2.41 -7.90
C SER A 58 1.27 -2.25 -9.28
N ASP A 59 2.10 -1.22 -9.47
CA ASP A 59 2.85 -0.99 -10.70
C ASP A 59 3.83 -2.15 -10.98
N HIS A 60 4.50 -2.66 -9.94
CA HIS A 60 5.38 -3.82 -10.04
C HIS A 60 4.65 -5.09 -10.50
N LEU A 61 3.44 -5.34 -9.97
CA LEU A 61 2.64 -6.51 -10.35
C LEU A 61 2.06 -6.40 -11.76
N GLN A 62 1.59 -5.22 -12.14
CA GLN A 62 0.97 -4.97 -13.44
C GLN A 62 1.98 -4.93 -14.59
N GLY A 63 3.26 -4.64 -14.32
CA GLY A 63 4.33 -4.71 -15.29
C GLY A 63 4.62 -6.13 -15.81
N ARG A 64 4.04 -7.17 -15.20
CA ARG A 64 4.25 -8.57 -15.58
C ARG A 64 3.26 -9.00 -16.67
N LYS A 65 3.76 -9.65 -17.74
CA LYS A 65 2.94 -10.17 -18.85
C LYS A 65 1.95 -11.27 -18.41
N LEU A 66 2.26 -12.00 -17.34
CA LEU A 66 1.45 -13.08 -16.78
C LEU A 66 1.46 -12.98 -15.24
N PRO A 67 0.45 -12.32 -14.63
CA PRO A 67 0.33 -12.30 -13.17
C PRO A 67 -0.02 -13.72 -12.68
N THR A 68 0.84 -14.29 -11.84
CA THR A 68 0.62 -15.58 -11.19
C THR A 68 0.26 -15.39 -9.72
N LEU A 69 -0.31 -16.41 -9.07
CA LEU A 69 -0.56 -16.40 -7.63
C LEU A 69 0.71 -16.10 -6.82
N ARG A 70 1.86 -16.62 -7.27
CA ARG A 70 3.18 -16.29 -6.71
C ARG A 70 3.49 -14.79 -6.80
N CYS A 71 3.16 -14.14 -7.90
CA CYS A 71 3.33 -12.67 -8.02
C CYS A 71 2.48 -11.94 -6.99
N ALA A 72 1.24 -12.38 -6.76
CA ALA A 72 0.36 -11.79 -5.74
C ALA A 72 0.95 -11.97 -4.33
N ALA A 73 1.48 -13.15 -4.00
CA ALA A 73 2.17 -13.42 -2.74
C ALA A 73 3.43 -12.55 -2.56
N GLU A 74 4.23 -12.39 -3.62
CA GLU A 74 5.37 -11.46 -3.63
C GLU A 74 4.91 -10.01 -3.37
N GLY A 75 3.80 -9.58 -3.99
CA GLY A 75 3.21 -8.27 -3.76
C GLY A 75 2.79 -8.06 -2.31
N PHE A 76 2.16 -9.05 -1.67
CA PHE A 76 1.82 -8.99 -0.25
C PHE A 76 3.06 -8.76 0.61
N VAL A 77 4.12 -9.55 0.41
CA VAL A 77 5.38 -9.42 1.16
C VAL A 77 6.00 -8.03 0.98
N LEU A 78 5.99 -7.49 -0.25
CA LEU A 78 6.51 -6.16 -0.55
C LEU A 78 5.72 -5.06 0.15
N ILE A 79 4.38 -5.15 0.19
CA ILE A 79 3.54 -4.19 0.91
C ILE A 79 3.86 -4.24 2.40
N THR A 80 3.86 -5.43 3.01
CA THR A 80 4.16 -5.59 4.44
C THR A 80 5.49 -4.96 4.81
N LYS A 81 6.55 -5.29 4.05
CA LYS A 81 7.88 -4.73 4.27
C LYS A 81 7.90 -3.21 4.09
N GLY A 82 7.27 -2.68 3.05
CA GLY A 82 7.21 -1.23 2.83
C GLY A 82 6.51 -0.48 3.97
N LEU A 83 5.45 -1.04 4.53
CA LEU A 83 4.76 -0.46 5.68
C LEU A 83 5.62 -0.53 6.96
N GLU A 84 6.37 -1.61 7.17
CA GLU A 84 7.32 -1.73 8.28
C GLU A 84 8.45 -0.71 8.17
N GLU A 85 9.05 -0.56 6.99
CA GLU A 85 10.09 0.44 6.73
C GLU A 85 9.57 1.86 6.95
N LEU A 86 8.35 2.16 6.49
CA LEU A 86 7.71 3.45 6.73
C LEU A 86 7.50 3.69 8.23
N ASN A 87 7.09 2.68 8.99
CA ASN A 87 6.95 2.78 10.46
C ASN A 87 8.30 3.08 11.14
N VAL A 88 9.36 2.36 10.75
CA VAL A 88 10.71 2.52 11.29
C VAL A 88 11.29 3.90 10.96
N SER A 89 10.96 4.46 9.80
CA SER A 89 11.44 5.77 9.37
C SER A 89 10.99 6.94 10.27
N ARG A 90 9.93 6.75 11.07
CA ARG A 90 9.32 7.78 11.94
C ARG A 90 9.01 9.09 11.22
N THR A 91 8.69 9.02 9.93
CA THR A 91 8.39 10.19 9.10
C THR A 91 6.91 10.58 9.11
N LEU A 92 6.04 9.76 9.72
CA LEU A 92 4.61 10.02 9.87
C LEU A 92 4.33 10.81 11.16
N THR A 93 3.22 11.54 11.20
CA THR A 93 2.69 12.08 12.46
C THR A 93 2.16 10.96 13.36
N SER A 94 1.78 11.26 14.61
CA SER A 94 1.14 10.27 15.49
C SER A 94 -0.14 9.71 14.86
N TRP A 95 -0.96 10.58 14.30
CA TRP A 95 -2.17 10.21 13.59
C TRP A 95 -1.87 9.34 12.35
N GLY A 96 -0.86 9.73 11.56
CA GLY A 96 -0.42 8.93 10.41
C GLY A 96 0.05 7.53 10.81
N SER A 97 0.69 7.41 11.98
CA SER A 97 1.16 6.12 12.53
C SER A 97 -0.01 5.23 12.98
N GLU A 98 -1.07 5.80 13.55
CA GLU A 98 -2.31 5.07 13.85
C GLU A 98 -2.98 4.57 12.57
N VAL A 99 -3.07 5.41 11.54
CA VAL A 99 -3.61 5.03 10.22
C VAL A 99 -2.78 3.91 9.60
N LEU A 100 -1.45 3.99 9.64
CA LEU A 100 -0.57 2.92 9.19
C LEU A 100 -0.88 1.60 9.91
N GLY A 101 -1.10 1.64 11.22
CA GLY A 101 -1.49 0.48 12.03
C GLY A 101 -2.81 -0.16 11.59
N LEU A 102 -3.78 0.64 11.12
CA LEU A 102 -5.03 0.12 10.54
C LEU A 102 -4.75 -0.66 9.24
N PHE A 103 -3.91 -0.13 8.36
CA PHE A 103 -3.52 -0.85 7.12
C PHE A 103 -2.78 -2.15 7.42
N GLN A 104 -1.83 -2.13 8.37
CA GLN A 104 -1.09 -3.32 8.78
C GLN A 104 -2.01 -4.39 9.39
N THR A 105 -2.97 -3.98 10.22
CA THR A 105 -3.99 -4.87 10.79
C THR A 105 -4.84 -5.50 9.69
N ARG A 106 -5.38 -4.69 8.77
CA ARG A 106 -6.18 -5.21 7.65
C ARG A 106 -5.41 -6.15 6.75
N LEU A 107 -4.14 -5.87 6.45
CA LEU A 107 -3.31 -6.78 5.66
C LEU A 107 -3.10 -8.13 6.37
N ARG A 108 -2.92 -8.12 7.69
CA ARG A 108 -2.81 -9.36 8.46
C ARG A 108 -4.10 -10.17 8.40
N GLU A 109 -5.26 -9.53 8.56
CA GLU A 109 -6.56 -10.19 8.42
C GLU A 109 -6.76 -10.78 7.02
N TYR A 110 -6.33 -10.08 5.96
CA TYR A 110 -6.38 -10.60 4.59
C TYR A 110 -5.49 -11.82 4.37
N ARG A 111 -4.37 -11.94 5.09
CA ARG A 111 -3.50 -13.14 5.04
C ARG A 111 -4.18 -14.38 5.64
N GLU A 112 -5.04 -14.20 6.63
CA GLU A 112 -5.76 -15.30 7.28
C GLU A 112 -6.98 -15.77 6.45
N HIS A 113 -7.19 -15.19 5.25
CA HIS A 113 -8.29 -15.55 4.37
C HIS A 113 -8.13 -16.98 3.79
N PRO A 114 -9.23 -17.75 3.61
CA PRO A 114 -9.23 -19.19 3.28
C PRO A 114 -8.52 -19.67 2.01
N ILE A 115 -7.85 -18.80 1.25
CA ILE A 115 -6.93 -19.21 0.18
C ILE A 115 -5.63 -19.78 0.78
N ASP A 116 -5.24 -19.30 1.97
CA ASP A 116 -4.07 -19.77 2.72
C ASP A 116 -4.43 -20.72 3.88
N ALA A 117 -5.73 -20.89 4.18
CA ALA A 117 -6.20 -21.86 5.17
C ALA A 117 -6.18 -23.27 4.58
N SER A 118 -5.01 -23.91 4.65
CA SER A 118 -4.81 -25.35 4.50
C SER A 118 -5.36 -25.99 3.22
N VAL A 119 -4.46 -26.27 2.28
CA VAL A 119 -4.51 -27.47 1.41
C VAL A 119 -4.32 -28.77 2.24
N ASP A 120 -4.42 -28.70 3.57
CA ASP A 120 -4.43 -29.83 4.49
C ASP A 120 -5.86 -30.22 4.85
N SER A 121 -6.53 -30.91 3.94
CA SER A 121 -7.50 -31.94 4.31
C SER A 121 -7.74 -32.89 3.12
N GLY A 122 -6.86 -33.87 3.00
CA GLY A 122 -7.20 -35.14 2.35
C GLY A 122 -6.40 -35.50 1.10
N ALA A 123 -5.12 -35.81 1.27
CA ALA A 123 -4.45 -36.96 0.63
C ALA A 123 -2.97 -36.95 1.03
N VAL A 124 -2.64 -37.59 2.15
CA VAL A 124 -1.26 -38.02 2.40
C VAL A 124 -0.99 -39.17 1.43
N GLY A 125 -0.50 -38.83 0.24
CA GLY A 125 0.25 -39.71 -0.63
C GLY A 125 1.66 -39.16 -0.72
N ASP A 126 2.63 -39.93 -0.24
CA ASP A 126 4.07 -39.65 -0.23
C ASP A 126 4.55 -38.88 -1.48
N TYR A 127 5.10 -37.68 -1.27
CA TYR A 127 6.10 -37.11 -2.16
C TYR A 127 7.21 -36.45 -1.34
N SER A 128 8.23 -37.25 -1.05
CA SER A 128 9.58 -36.75 -0.77
C SER A 128 10.14 -36.16 -2.08
N GLY A 129 10.42 -34.86 -2.11
CA GLY A 129 10.92 -34.22 -3.34
C GLY A 129 11.28 -32.74 -3.17
N SER A 130 12.52 -32.48 -2.75
CA SER A 130 13.37 -31.34 -3.11
C SER A 130 12.69 -30.16 -3.83
N PHE A 131 12.34 -29.10 -3.09
CA PHE A 131 11.90 -27.80 -3.64
C PHE A 131 13.00 -26.74 -3.50
N TYR A 132 14.23 -27.09 -3.91
CA TYR A 132 15.30 -26.12 -4.15
C TYR A 132 15.94 -26.48 -5.49
N GLU A 133 15.41 -25.94 -6.58
CA GLU A 133 16.18 -25.53 -7.77
C GLU A 133 15.21 -25.03 -8.84
N GLY A 134 15.39 -23.79 -9.28
CA GLY A 134 14.51 -23.15 -10.25
C GLY A 134 14.84 -21.68 -10.46
N VAL A 135 16.10 -21.41 -10.83
CA VAL A 135 16.52 -20.12 -11.38
C VAL A 135 15.85 -19.98 -12.75
N CYS A 136 14.75 -19.23 -12.84
CA CYS A 136 14.13 -18.94 -14.14
C CYS A 136 14.81 -17.74 -14.79
N HIS A 137 15.51 -18.04 -15.88
CA HIS A 137 16.10 -17.13 -16.84
C HIS A 137 15.15 -16.01 -17.27
N ARG A 138 15.73 -14.80 -17.42
CA ARG A 138 15.11 -13.68 -18.15
C ARG A 138 14.84 -14.11 -19.59
N SER A 139 13.64 -13.82 -20.10
CA SER A 139 13.32 -13.80 -21.53
C SER A 139 12.52 -12.54 -21.83
#